data_AF-A0A535EBP0-F1
#
_entry.id   AF-A0A535EBP0-F1
#
_cell.length_a   1.000
_cell.length_b   1.000
_cell.length_c   1.000
_cell.angle_alpha   90.00
_cell.angle_beta   90.00
_cell.angle_gamma   90.00
#
_symmetry.space_group_name_H-M   'P 1'
#
loop_
_entity.id
_entity.type
_entity.pdbx_description
1 polymer ?
#
loop_
_entity_poly.entity_id
_entity_poly.type
_entity_poly.pdbx_seq_one_letter_code
_entity_poly.pdbx_strand_id
1 'polypeptide(L)'
;MDAYIVAVAGHFQRFCRSLHDEAVAAAANQVTPASIGKLLGDRLSDGRQLDRGNARPAALQADFRRFDIRLWDDLIQLDGRNRQRHQQLDQLNAWRNAVAHQGFPLSSSTAMAVAGSARTLRWARVCRGNCAALAQQIDSIVSLHLTSLIGRRPW
;
A
#
# COMPACT_ATOMS: atom_id res chain seq x y z
N MET A 1 18.55 -4.00 13.12
CA MET A 1 18.06 -2.77 12.46
C MET A 1 17.48 -3.11 11.09
N ASP A 2 18.25 -3.78 10.23
CA ASP A 2 17.82 -4.32 8.93
C ASP A 2 16.55 -5.20 9.02
N ALA A 3 16.51 -6.14 9.97
CA ALA A 3 15.31 -6.94 10.25
C ALA A 3 14.06 -6.09 10.59
N TYR A 4 14.25 -4.94 11.25
CA TYR A 4 13.14 -4.06 11.62
C TYR A 4 12.61 -3.30 10.40
N ILE A 5 13.49 -2.85 9.50
CA ILE A 5 13.11 -2.26 8.21
C ILE A 5 12.27 -3.24 7.39
N VAL A 6 12.75 -4.49 7.27
CA VAL A 6 12.03 -5.56 6.55
C VAL A 6 10.67 -5.85 7.21
N ALA A 7 10.63 -5.92 8.54
CA ALA A 7 9.39 -6.16 9.28
C ALA A 7 8.35 -5.04 9.07
N VAL A 8 8.75 -3.76 9.20
CA VAL A 8 7.85 -2.62 9.00
C VAL A 8 7.26 -2.62 7.59
N ALA A 9 8.10 -2.79 6.57
CA ALA A 9 7.66 -2.83 5.18
C ALA A 9 6.75 -4.04 4.90
N GLY A 10 7.09 -5.21 5.44
CA GLY A 10 6.27 -6.42 5.30
C GLY A 10 4.91 -6.31 5.99
N HIS A 11 4.85 -5.70 7.18
CA HIS A 11 3.59 -5.49 7.90
C HIS A 11 2.66 -4.55 7.13
N PHE A 12 3.19 -3.44 6.63
CA PHE A 12 2.42 -2.50 5.83
C PHE A 12 1.91 -3.14 4.53
N GLN A 13 2.75 -3.92 3.84
CA GLN A 13 2.31 -4.65 2.66
C GLN A 13 1.17 -5.63 2.95
N ARG A 14 1.28 -6.41 4.03
CA ARG A 14 0.20 -7.34 4.42
C ARG A 14 -1.09 -6.60 4.73
N PHE A 15 -1.02 -5.49 5.45
CA PHE A 15 -2.18 -4.63 5.70
C PHE A 15 -2.84 -4.18 4.40
N CYS A 16 -2.09 -3.59 3.46
CA CYS A 16 -2.65 -3.11 2.20
C CYS A 16 -3.27 -4.23 1.36
N ARG A 17 -2.67 -5.44 1.40
CA ARG A 17 -3.22 -6.62 0.72
C ARG A 17 -4.53 -7.07 1.35
N SER A 18 -4.59 -7.21 2.67
CA SER A 18 -5.81 -7.58 3.39
C SER A 18 -6.94 -6.57 3.16
N LEU A 19 -6.63 -5.28 3.24
CA LEU A 19 -7.60 -4.23 2.96
C LEU A 19 -8.14 -4.29 1.52
N HIS A 20 -7.28 -4.61 0.55
CA HIS A 20 -7.70 -4.84 -0.83
C HIS A 20 -8.61 -6.07 -0.95
N ASP A 21 -8.24 -7.20 -0.32
CA ASP A 21 -9.09 -8.41 -0.27
C ASP A 21 -10.48 -8.10 0.32
N GLU A 22 -10.54 -7.34 1.43
CA GLU A 22 -11.79 -6.92 2.07
C GLU A 22 -12.62 -6.00 1.17
N ALA A 23 -11.98 -5.05 0.48
CA ALA A 23 -12.64 -4.17 -0.49
C ALA A 23 -13.25 -4.95 -1.67
N VAL A 24 -12.51 -5.94 -2.20
CA VAL A 24 -13.00 -6.82 -3.26
C VAL A 24 -14.22 -7.60 -2.78
N ALA A 25 -14.15 -8.22 -1.60
CA ALA A 25 -15.25 -8.99 -1.04
C ALA A 25 -16.49 -8.11 -0.81
N ALA A 26 -16.32 -6.90 -0.27
CA ALA A 26 -17.40 -5.96 -0.01
C ALA A 26 -18.15 -5.59 -1.30
N ALA A 27 -17.42 -5.27 -2.38
CA ALA A 27 -18.01 -4.93 -3.68
C ALA A 27 -18.67 -6.14 -4.36
N ALA A 28 -17.98 -7.28 -4.43
CA ALA A 28 -18.47 -8.49 -5.08
C ALA A 28 -19.77 -9.01 -4.45
N ASN A 29 -19.88 -8.94 -3.11
CA ASN A 29 -21.05 -9.41 -2.37
C ASN A 29 -22.32 -8.58 -2.58
N GLN A 30 -22.25 -7.43 -3.26
CA GLN A 30 -23.44 -6.64 -3.61
C GLN A 30 -24.06 -7.05 -4.95
N VAL A 31 -23.34 -7.81 -5.77
CA VAL A 31 -23.74 -8.07 -7.14
C VAL A 31 -24.60 -9.32 -7.22
N THR A 32 -25.79 -9.19 -7.80
CA THR A 32 -26.70 -10.30 -8.09
C THR A 32 -26.82 -10.48 -9.60
N PRO A 33 -26.71 -11.71 -10.13
CA PRO A 33 -26.54 -12.98 -9.41
C PRO A 33 -25.11 -13.20 -8.91
N ALA A 34 -24.95 -14.06 -7.90
CA ALA A 34 -23.67 -14.32 -7.23
C ALA A 34 -22.54 -14.79 -8.16
N SER A 35 -22.87 -15.41 -9.31
CA SER A 35 -21.90 -15.79 -10.34
C SER A 35 -21.21 -14.56 -10.96
N ILE A 36 -21.94 -13.46 -11.15
CA ILE A 36 -21.38 -12.19 -11.63
C ILE A 36 -20.57 -11.51 -10.52
N GLY A 37 -21.03 -11.58 -9.27
CA GLY A 37 -20.24 -11.13 -8.12
C GLY A 37 -18.88 -11.83 -8.01
N LYS A 38 -18.86 -13.16 -8.18
CA LYS A 38 -17.61 -13.93 -8.23
C LYS A 38 -16.70 -13.49 -9.39
N LEU A 39 -17.26 -13.34 -10.59
CA LEU A 39 -16.49 -12.86 -11.75
C LEU A 39 -15.90 -11.47 -11.51
N LEU A 40 -16.66 -10.56 -10.90
CA LEU A 40 -16.16 -9.24 -10.51
C LEU A 40 -15.01 -9.36 -9.51
N GLY A 41 -15.17 -10.19 -8.47
CA GLY A 41 -14.13 -10.44 -7.49
C GLY A 41 -12.82 -10.93 -8.12
N ASP A 42 -12.92 -11.92 -9.00
CA ASP A 42 -11.78 -12.45 -9.75
C ASP A 42 -11.10 -11.35 -10.58
N ARG A 43 -11.88 -10.48 -11.24
CA ARG A 43 -11.36 -9.36 -12.05
C ARG A 43 -10.70 -8.26 -11.21
N LEU A 44 -11.24 -7.95 -10.04
CA LEU A 44 -10.67 -6.94 -9.15
C LEU A 44 -9.36 -7.44 -8.51
N SER A 45 -9.22 -8.74 -8.28
CA SER A 45 -8.00 -9.35 -7.72
C SER A 45 -6.96 -9.73 -8.78
N ASP A 46 -7.36 -9.92 -10.05
CA ASP A 46 -6.48 -10.42 -11.10
C ASP A 46 -5.25 -9.53 -11.31
N GLY A 47 -4.06 -10.11 -11.23
CA GLY A 47 -2.81 -9.39 -11.46
C GLY A 47 -2.50 -8.29 -10.43
N ARG A 48 -3.05 -8.37 -9.22
CA ARG A 48 -2.72 -7.47 -8.11
C ARG A 48 -1.21 -7.40 -7.89
N GLN A 49 -0.65 -6.19 -7.88
CA GLN A 49 0.80 -5.97 -7.79
C GLN A 49 1.36 -6.36 -6.42
N LEU A 50 0.57 -6.18 -5.35
CA LEU A 50 0.95 -6.58 -3.99
C LEU A 50 1.21 -8.08 -3.81
N ASP A 51 0.77 -8.94 -4.75
CA ASP A 51 1.05 -10.38 -4.72
C ASP A 51 2.42 -10.75 -5.31
N ARG A 52 3.04 -9.84 -6.07
CA ARG A 52 4.30 -10.08 -6.77
C ARG A 52 5.45 -9.19 -6.29
N GLY A 53 5.13 -8.11 -5.58
CA GLY A 53 6.09 -7.09 -5.21
C GLY A 53 5.80 -6.45 -3.85
N ASN A 54 6.57 -5.41 -3.56
CA ASN A 54 6.40 -4.63 -2.35
C ASN A 54 5.25 -3.63 -2.47
N ALA A 55 4.77 -3.12 -1.33
CA ALA A 55 3.81 -2.02 -1.26
C ALA A 55 4.46 -0.67 -1.61
N ARG A 56 4.97 -0.55 -2.84
CA ARG A 56 5.47 0.71 -3.41
C ARG A 56 4.28 1.63 -3.73
N PRO A 57 4.49 2.95 -3.76
CA PRO A 57 3.43 3.88 -4.10
C PRO A 57 2.70 3.56 -5.41
N ALA A 58 3.45 3.24 -6.47
CA ALA A 58 2.86 2.87 -7.76
C ALA A 58 2.01 1.58 -7.71
N ALA A 59 2.44 0.59 -6.94
CA ALA A 59 1.70 -0.66 -6.77
C ALA A 59 0.38 -0.43 -6.04
N LEU A 60 0.41 0.33 -4.94
CA LEU A 60 -0.80 0.72 -4.21
C LEU A 60 -1.76 1.51 -5.10
N GLN A 61 -1.25 2.48 -5.87
CA GLN A 61 -2.08 3.24 -6.79
C GLN A 61 -2.74 2.36 -7.85
N ALA A 62 -2.01 1.42 -8.43
CA ALA A 62 -2.53 0.54 -9.46
C ALA A 62 -3.60 -0.42 -8.91
N ASP A 63 -3.38 -0.99 -7.72
CA ASP A 63 -4.28 -1.98 -7.14
C ASP A 63 -5.59 -1.34 -6.65
N PHE A 64 -5.54 -0.17 -6.00
CA PHE A 64 -6.74 0.54 -5.53
C PHE A 64 -7.48 1.31 -6.63
N ARG A 65 -6.83 1.66 -7.75
CA ARG A 65 -7.50 2.28 -8.92
C ARG A 65 -8.58 1.38 -9.55
N ARG A 66 -8.58 0.09 -9.25
CA ARG A 66 -9.63 -0.86 -9.67
C ARG A 66 -11.01 -0.52 -9.10
N PHE A 67 -11.03 0.24 -8.01
CA PHE A 67 -12.24 0.78 -7.41
C PHE A 67 -12.45 2.27 -7.79
N ASP A 68 -11.79 2.78 -8.83
CA ASP A 68 -11.79 4.22 -9.19
C ASP A 68 -11.21 5.17 -8.11
N ILE A 69 -10.39 4.63 -7.20
CA ILE A 69 -9.73 5.43 -6.15
C ILE A 69 -8.43 6.05 -6.68
N ARG A 70 -8.31 7.38 -6.59
CA ARG A 70 -7.07 8.13 -6.89
C ARG A 70 -6.21 8.24 -5.64
N LEU A 71 -5.79 7.08 -5.14
CA LEU A 71 -5.28 6.90 -3.79
C LEU A 71 -4.32 7.98 -3.31
N TRP A 72 -3.27 8.31 -4.08
CA TRP A 72 -2.29 9.29 -3.63
C TRP A 72 -2.79 10.73 -3.71
N ASP A 73 -3.64 11.06 -4.67
CA ASP A 73 -4.28 12.38 -4.74
C ASP A 73 -5.18 12.58 -3.51
N ASP A 74 -6.00 11.59 -3.20
CA ASP A 74 -6.92 11.59 -2.05
C ASP A 74 -6.14 11.68 -0.73
N LEU A 75 -5.06 10.91 -0.59
CA LEU A 75 -4.17 10.97 0.58
C LEU A 75 -3.51 12.35 0.71
N ILE A 76 -2.97 12.93 -0.36
CA ILE A 76 -2.30 14.23 -0.31
C ILE A 76 -3.30 15.35 0.00
N GLN A 77 -4.51 15.26 -0.53
CA GLN A 77 -5.60 16.19 -0.22
C GLN A 77 -6.02 16.09 1.25
N LEU A 78 -6.07 14.87 1.81
CA LEU A 78 -6.39 14.65 3.22
C LEU A 78 -5.30 15.16 4.18
N ASP A 79 -4.02 14.96 3.83
CA ASP A 79 -2.88 15.37 4.65
C ASP A 79 -1.67 15.67 3.76
N GLY A 80 -1.28 16.95 3.67
CA GLY A 80 -0.15 17.39 2.83
C GLY A 80 1.19 16.74 3.19
N ARG A 81 1.35 16.19 4.41
CA ARG A 81 2.54 15.42 4.82
C ARG A 81 2.68 14.12 4.01
N ASN A 82 1.61 13.66 3.37
CA ASN A 82 1.63 12.44 2.56
C ASN A 82 2.53 12.52 1.33
N ARG A 83 2.88 13.73 0.85
CA ARG A 83 3.94 13.88 -0.16
C ARG A 83 5.28 13.33 0.32
N GLN A 84 5.65 13.65 1.56
CA GLN A 84 6.87 13.12 2.18
C GLN A 84 6.73 11.63 2.50
N ARG A 85 5.57 11.20 3.03
CA ARG A 85 5.33 9.78 3.34
C ARG A 85 5.36 8.90 2.09
N HIS A 86 4.87 9.40 0.95
CA HIS A 86 4.97 8.74 -0.36
C HIS A 86 6.44 8.46 -0.71
N GLN A 87 7.30 9.48 -0.68
CA GLN A 87 8.73 9.32 -0.96
C GLN A 87 9.40 8.36 0.04
N GLN A 88 9.09 8.49 1.34
CA GLN A 88 9.66 7.64 2.38
C GLN A 88 9.21 6.18 2.27
N LEU A 89 7.99 5.92 1.78
CA LEU A 89 7.52 4.56 1.51
C LEU A 89 8.32 3.93 0.36
N ASP A 90 8.65 4.71 -0.68
CA ASP A 90 9.48 4.20 -1.76
C ASP A 90 10.91 3.89 -1.27
N GLN A 91 11.50 4.78 -0.48
CA GLN A 91 12.79 4.57 0.21
C GLN A 91 12.76 3.32 1.09
N LEU A 92 11.69 3.12 1.87
CA LEU A 92 11.51 1.95 2.72
C LEU A 92 11.53 0.64 1.92
N ASN A 93 10.84 0.60 0.79
CA ASN A 93 10.81 -0.57 -0.07
C ASN A 93 12.14 -0.78 -0.82
N ALA A 94 12.86 0.28 -1.15
CA ALA A 94 14.22 0.19 -1.71
C ALA A 94 15.19 -0.41 -0.68
N TRP A 95 15.16 0.07 0.57
CA TRP A 95 15.95 -0.52 1.65
C TRP A 95 15.57 -1.97 1.94
N ARG A 96 14.29 -2.31 1.97
CA ARG A 96 13.84 -3.70 2.15
C ARG A 96 14.46 -4.61 1.09
N ASN A 97 14.46 -4.20 -0.17
CA ASN A 97 15.05 -4.99 -1.25
C ASN A 97 16.56 -5.14 -1.10
N ALA A 98 17.27 -4.03 -0.81
CA ALA A 98 18.72 -4.08 -0.60
C ALA A 98 19.10 -5.04 0.54
N VAL A 99 18.36 -4.98 1.67
CA VAL A 99 18.56 -5.88 2.81
C VAL A 99 18.24 -7.33 2.44
N ALA A 100 17.08 -7.58 1.83
CA ALA A 100 16.61 -8.94 1.54
C ALA A 100 17.48 -9.66 0.51
N HIS A 101 18.05 -8.94 -0.46
CA HIS A 101 18.89 -9.51 -1.52
C HIS A 101 20.39 -9.37 -1.26
N GLN A 102 20.79 -8.96 -0.04
CA GLN A 102 22.20 -8.68 0.31
C GLN A 102 22.89 -7.76 -0.71
N GLY A 103 22.15 -6.79 -1.26
CA GLY A 103 22.58 -5.92 -2.35
C GLY A 103 23.55 -4.82 -1.90
N PHE A 104 24.64 -5.21 -1.25
CA PHE A 104 25.68 -4.32 -0.75
C PHE A 104 27.02 -4.64 -1.42
N PRO A 105 27.71 -3.65 -2.01
CA PRO A 105 27.35 -2.23 -2.09
C PRO A 105 26.08 -1.97 -2.94
N LEU A 106 25.38 -0.87 -2.65
CA LEU A 106 24.14 -0.52 -3.36
C LEU A 106 24.43 -0.24 -4.84
N SER A 107 23.52 -0.68 -5.72
CA SER A 107 23.52 -0.22 -7.11
C SER A 107 23.28 1.29 -7.19
N SER A 108 23.74 1.96 -8.26
CA SER A 108 23.51 3.40 -8.45
C SER A 108 22.02 3.77 -8.40
N SER A 109 21.16 2.93 -8.97
CA SER A 109 19.71 3.11 -8.92
C SER A 109 19.16 3.02 -7.50
N THR A 110 19.63 2.06 -6.69
CA THR A 110 19.19 1.91 -5.30
C THR A 110 19.72 3.05 -4.45
N ALA A 111 20.98 3.46 -4.64
CA ALA A 111 21.59 4.58 -3.94
C ALA A 111 20.82 5.89 -4.18
N MET A 112 20.40 6.17 -5.41
CA MET A 112 19.52 7.31 -5.71
C MET A 112 18.16 7.18 -5.04
N ALA A 113 17.53 6.00 -5.09
CA ALA A 113 16.23 5.77 -4.49
C ALA A 113 16.22 5.96 -2.96
N VAL A 114 17.34 5.65 -2.29
CA VAL A 114 17.49 5.82 -0.83
C VAL A 114 18.18 7.13 -0.43
N ALA A 115 18.45 8.04 -1.38
CA ALA A 115 19.11 9.30 -1.08
C ALA A 115 18.34 10.12 -0.03
N GLY A 116 19.06 10.68 0.94
CA GLY A 116 18.48 11.43 2.07
C GLY A 116 17.77 10.58 3.14
N SER A 117 17.80 9.25 3.00
CA SER A 117 17.34 8.31 4.03
C SER A 117 18.53 7.67 4.75
N ALA A 118 18.26 7.02 5.90
CA ALA A 118 19.31 6.42 6.70
C ALA A 118 18.91 5.04 7.21
N ARG A 119 19.84 4.08 7.10
CA ARG A 119 19.72 2.77 7.74
C ARG A 119 20.02 2.93 9.24
N THR A 120 19.07 3.48 9.99
CA THR A 120 19.17 3.68 11.46
C THR A 120 17.87 3.27 12.15
N LEU A 121 17.94 2.96 13.44
CA LEU A 121 16.75 2.64 14.24
C LEU A 121 15.78 3.83 14.31
N ARG A 122 16.31 5.06 14.42
CA ARG A 122 15.49 6.28 14.44
C ARG A 122 14.68 6.41 13.16
N TRP A 123 15.31 6.25 12.00
CA TRP A 123 14.64 6.33 10.71
C TRP A 123 13.61 5.20 10.53
N ALA A 124 13.93 3.97 10.93
CA ALA A 124 12.99 2.85 10.87
C ALA A 124 11.74 3.08 11.76
N ARG A 125 11.89 3.72 12.93
CA ARG A 125 10.75 4.10 13.79
C ARG A 125 9.88 5.18 13.16
N VAL A 126 10.49 6.16 12.48
CA VAL A 126 9.75 7.17 11.70
C VAL A 126 8.96 6.49 10.57
N CYS A 127 9.58 5.57 9.83
CA CYS A 127 8.90 4.80 8.79
C CYS A 127 7.72 4.02 9.34
N ARG A 128 7.86 3.37 10.51
CA ARG A 128 6.73 2.69 11.17
C ARG A 128 5.58 3.64 11.46
N GLY A 129 5.86 4.82 12.02
CA GLY A 129 4.84 5.82 12.31
C GLY A 129 4.12 6.30 11.04
N ASN A 130 4.87 6.51 9.96
CA ASN A 130 4.31 6.90 8.67
C ASN A 130 3.46 5.79 8.04
N CYS A 131 3.91 4.53 8.07
CA CYS A 131 3.11 3.40 7.59
C CYS A 131 1.82 3.23 8.40
N ALA A 132 1.84 3.46 9.71
CA ALA A 132 0.64 3.41 10.54
C ALA A 132 -0.34 4.54 10.19
N ALA A 133 0.15 5.76 10.00
CA ALA A 133 -0.69 6.89 9.56
C ALA A 133 -1.29 6.64 8.17
N LEU A 134 -0.48 6.16 7.21
CA LEU A 134 -0.96 5.79 5.89
C LEU A 134 -2.01 4.67 5.98
N ALA A 135 -1.78 3.63 6.78
CA ALA A 135 -2.73 2.53 6.92
C ALA A 135 -4.12 3.02 7.36
N GLN A 136 -4.17 3.87 8.38
CA GLN A 136 -5.43 4.46 8.88
C GLN A 136 -6.13 5.32 7.82
N GLN A 137 -5.36 6.12 7.08
CA GLN A 137 -5.90 7.01 6.06
C GLN A 137 -6.39 6.24 4.82
N ILE A 138 -5.64 5.23 4.38
CA ILE A 138 -6.04 4.34 3.28
C ILE A 138 -7.32 3.61 3.65
N ASP A 139 -7.40 3.03 4.86
CA ASP A 139 -8.63 2.38 5.35
C ASP A 139 -9.83 3.31 5.28
N SER A 140 -9.67 4.54 5.79
CA SER A 140 -10.73 5.55 5.78
C SER A 140 -11.19 5.92 4.37
N ILE A 141 -10.23 6.14 3.44
CA ILE A 141 -10.52 6.47 2.03
C ILE A 141 -11.28 5.32 1.36
N VAL A 142 -10.79 4.10 1.51
CA VAL A 142 -11.40 2.92 0.87
C VAL A 142 -12.79 2.66 1.44
N SER A 143 -12.94 2.70 2.77
CA SER A 143 -14.23 2.50 3.44
C SER A 143 -15.26 3.55 3.01
N LEU A 144 -14.88 4.82 2.98
CA LEU A 144 -15.77 5.91 2.53
C LEU A 144 -16.15 5.76 1.06
N HIS A 145 -15.17 5.47 0.20
CA HIS A 145 -15.41 5.30 -1.23
C HIS A 145 -16.34 4.11 -1.49
N LEU A 146 -16.09 2.96 -0.89
CA LEU A 146 -16.95 1.79 -1.03
C LEU A 146 -18.35 2.06 -0.48
N THR A 147 -18.47 2.74 0.66
CA THR A 147 -19.78 3.15 1.20
C THR A 147 -20.58 3.95 0.18
N SER A 148 -19.93 4.86 -0.55
CA SER A 148 -20.58 5.64 -1.61
C SER A 148 -21.01 4.78 -2.81
N LEU A 149 -20.23 3.75 -3.15
CA LEU A 149 -20.53 2.85 -4.26
C LEU A 149 -21.63 1.83 -3.93
N ILE A 150 -21.64 1.30 -2.71
CA ILE A 150 -22.50 0.18 -2.32
C ILE A 150 -23.66 0.56 -1.39
N GLY A 151 -23.72 1.80 -0.92
CA GLY A 151 -24.79 2.32 -0.07
C GLY A 151 -24.75 1.88 1.39
N ARG A 152 -23.70 1.17 1.83
CA ARG A 152 -23.50 0.75 3.22
C ARG A 152 -22.03 0.64 3.57
N ARG A 153 -21.71 0.76 4.87
CA ARG A 153 -20.34 0.66 5.36
C ARG A 153 -19.80 -0.78 5.20
N PRO A 154 -18.62 -0.98 4.59
CA PRO A 154 -18.10 -2.32 4.31
C PRO A 154 -17.52 -3.04 5.54
N TRP A 155 -17.04 -2.28 6.53
CA TRP A 155 -16.60 -2.73 7.87
C TRP A 155 -16.74 -1.60 8.88
#